data_AF-A0A438GTS4-F1
#
_entry.id   AF-A0A438GTS4-F1
#
_cell.length_a   1.000
_cell.length_b   1.000
_cell.length_c   1.000
_cell.angle_alpha   90.00
_cell.angle_beta   90.00
_cell.angle_gamma   90.00
#
_symmetry.space_group_name_H-M   'P 1'
#
loop_
_entity.id
_entity.type
_entity.pdbx_description
1 polymer ?
#
loop_
_entity_poly.entity_id
_entity_poly.type
_entity_poly.pdbx_seq_one_letter_code
_entity_poly.pdbx_strand_id
1 'polypeptide(L)'
;MGMEQVLSDRDSEDEVDDDVADFEDRRMLDDFVDVTKDEKQLMHLWNSFVRKQRVLADGHIPWACEAFSRLHGHDLAQAPALSW
;
A
#
# COMPACT_ATOMS: atom_id res chain seq x y z
N MET A 1 -19.71 -25.45 -5.22
CA MET A 1 -18.31 -25.77 -4.88
C MET A 1 -17.93 -27.05 -5.59
N GLY A 2 -16.90 -27.02 -6.43
CA GLY A 2 -16.42 -28.20 -7.15
C GLY A 2 -15.64 -29.12 -6.21
N MET A 3 -15.72 -30.43 -6.42
CA MET A 3 -15.07 -31.45 -5.58
C MET A 3 -13.54 -31.22 -5.47
N GLU A 4 -12.93 -30.69 -6.53
CA GLU A 4 -11.52 -30.26 -6.58
C GLU A 4 -11.19 -29.10 -5.63
N GLN A 5 -12.10 -28.14 -5.43
CA GLN A 5 -11.87 -27.04 -4.48
C GLN A 5 -11.94 -27.51 -3.03
N VAL A 6 -12.76 -28.53 -2.73
CA VAL A 6 -12.88 -29.10 -1.38
C VAL A 6 -11.68 -29.97 -1.02
N LEU A 7 -10.99 -30.55 -2.01
CA LEU A 7 -9.78 -31.35 -1.83
C LEU A 7 -8.48 -30.53 -1.92
N SER A 8 -8.57 -29.27 -2.36
CA SER A 8 -7.44 -28.36 -2.36
C SER A 8 -7.22 -27.84 -0.94
N ASP A 9 -6.05 -28.10 -0.37
CA ASP A 9 -5.59 -27.56 0.93
C ASP A 9 -5.30 -26.03 0.87
N ARG A 10 -5.95 -25.33 -0.07
CA ARG A 10 -5.76 -23.92 -0.36
C ARG A 10 -6.93 -23.17 0.26
N ASP A 11 -6.74 -22.78 1.51
CA ASP A 11 -7.66 -21.93 2.25
C ASP A 11 -7.37 -20.47 1.89
N SER A 12 -8.37 -19.79 1.35
CA SER A 12 -8.31 -18.35 1.01
C SER A 12 -8.94 -17.48 2.10
N GLU A 13 -9.49 -18.05 3.18
CA GLU A 13 -10.13 -17.28 4.25
C GLU A 13 -9.16 -16.42 5.07
N ASP A 14 -7.85 -16.73 5.05
CA ASP A 14 -6.79 -15.95 5.74
C ASP A 14 -6.12 -14.91 4.82
N GLU A 15 -6.55 -14.78 3.56
CA GLU A 15 -6.05 -13.72 2.67
C GLU A 15 -6.63 -12.36 3.09
N VAL A 16 -5.76 -11.38 3.36
CA VAL A 16 -6.17 -10.01 3.68
C VAL A 16 -6.73 -9.35 2.42
N ASP A 17 -7.95 -8.81 2.51
CA ASP A 17 -8.54 -7.99 1.45
C ASP A 17 -7.81 -6.64 1.36
N ASP A 18 -6.95 -6.52 0.34
CA ASP A 18 -6.15 -5.32 0.10
C ASP A 18 -7.00 -4.07 -0.16
N ASP A 19 -8.21 -4.20 -0.71
CA ASP A 19 -9.10 -3.07 -0.99
C ASP A 19 -9.73 -2.54 0.30
N VAL A 20 -10.11 -3.44 1.22
CA VAL A 20 -10.55 -3.07 2.56
C VAL A 20 -9.42 -2.40 3.33
N ALA A 21 -8.21 -2.95 3.27
CA ALA A 21 -7.05 -2.37 3.94
C ALA A 21 -6.67 -0.98 3.39
N ASP A 22 -6.76 -0.78 2.07
CA ASP A 22 -6.57 0.54 1.44
C ASP A 22 -7.64 1.54 1.92
N PHE A 23 -8.90 1.12 2.01
CA PHE A 23 -9.98 2.00 2.48
C PHE A 23 -9.81 2.41 3.96
N GLU A 24 -9.49 1.45 4.83
CA GLU A 24 -9.29 1.72 6.25
C GLU A 24 -8.08 2.61 6.51
N ASP A 25 -6.97 2.39 5.80
CA ASP A 25 -5.77 3.21 5.86
C ASP A 25 -6.07 4.67 5.49
N ARG A 26 -6.80 4.88 4.39
CA ARG A 26 -7.19 6.23 3.97
C ARG A 26 -8.06 6.93 5.00
N ARG A 27 -9.00 6.21 5.60
CA ARG A 27 -9.86 6.76 6.67
C ARG A 27 -9.04 7.13 7.91
N MET A 28 -8.08 6.29 8.29
CA MET A 28 -7.19 6.56 9.42
C MET A 28 -6.32 7.79 9.15
N LEU A 29 -5.78 7.93 7.93
CA LEU A 29 -4.94 9.06 7.57
C LEU A 29 -5.72 10.40 7.59
N ASP A 30 -7.02 10.37 7.29
CA ASP A 30 -7.87 11.56 7.33
C ASP A 30 -7.97 12.19 8.73
N ASP A 31 -7.79 11.42 9.80
CA ASP A 31 -7.84 11.90 11.19
C ASP A 31 -6.61 12.74 11.60
N PHE A 32 -5.50 12.72 10.85
CA PHE A 32 -4.32 13.55 11.15
C PHE A 32 -4.52 15.01 10.74
N VAL A 33 -4.72 15.90 11.71
CA VAL A 33 -5.00 17.33 11.45
C VAL A 33 -3.76 18.15 11.07
N ASP A 34 -2.58 17.65 11.39
CA ASP A 34 -1.27 18.27 11.19
C ASP A 34 -0.58 17.83 9.90
N VAL A 35 -1.17 16.89 9.16
CA VAL A 35 -0.65 16.37 7.90
C VAL A 35 -1.47 16.92 6.73
N THR A 36 -0.78 17.43 5.72
CA THR A 36 -1.42 17.97 4.52
C THR A 36 -2.06 16.87 3.67
N LYS A 37 -2.94 17.26 2.75
CA LYS A 37 -3.60 16.29 1.84
C LYS A 37 -2.60 15.54 0.96
N ASP A 38 -1.56 16.22 0.50
CA ASP A 38 -0.55 15.63 -0.38
C ASP A 38 0.34 14.65 0.40
N GLU A 39 0.70 14.97 1.63
CA GLU A 39 1.44 14.06 2.52
C GLU A 39 0.61 12.83 2.87
N LYS A 40 -0.67 12.98 3.19
CA LYS A 40 -1.58 11.84 3.41
C LYS A 40 -1.67 10.94 2.17
N GLN A 41 -1.77 11.54 0.98
CA GLN A 41 -1.81 10.78 -0.26
C GLN A 41 -0.51 9.98 -0.47
N LEU A 42 0.64 10.56 -0.17
CA LEU A 42 1.92 9.88 -0.25
C LEU A 42 2.01 8.70 0.75
N MET A 43 1.62 8.95 2.00
CA MET A 43 1.57 7.93 3.05
C MET A 43 0.66 6.76 2.64
N HIS A 44 -0.52 7.05 2.11
CA HIS A 44 -1.47 6.05 1.64
C HIS A 44 -0.88 5.17 0.53
N LEU A 45 -0.26 5.79 -0.49
CA LEU A 45 0.41 5.08 -1.58
C LEU A 45 1.53 4.17 -1.05
N TRP A 46 2.35 4.68 -0.12
CA TRP A 46 3.44 3.91 0.47
C TRP A 46 2.93 2.73 1.31
N ASN A 47 1.92 2.95 2.15
CA ASN A 47 1.32 1.91 3.00
C ASN A 47 0.71 0.79 2.14
N SER A 48 -0.01 1.15 1.07
CA SER A 48 -0.54 0.19 0.10
C SER A 48 0.57 -0.60 -0.59
N PHE A 49 1.63 0.07 -1.03
CA PHE A 49 2.78 -0.57 -1.69
C PHE A 49 3.49 -1.57 -0.77
N VAL A 50 3.81 -1.17 0.47
CA VAL A 50 4.49 -2.01 1.47
C VAL A 50 3.69 -3.28 1.76
N ARG A 51 2.36 -3.15 1.91
CA ARG A 51 1.46 -4.27 2.15
C ARG A 51 1.41 -5.21 0.94
N LYS A 52 1.08 -4.69 -0.26
CA LYS A 52 0.92 -5.49 -1.50
C LYS A 52 2.23 -6.18 -1.93
N GLN A 53 3.37 -5.52 -1.74
CA GLN A 53 4.70 -6.07 -2.07
C GLN A 53 5.34 -6.86 -0.92
N ARG A 54 4.66 -6.97 0.23
CA ARG A 54 5.13 -7.68 1.43
C ARG A 54 6.55 -7.26 1.83
N VAL A 55 6.76 -5.94 1.96
CA VAL A 55 8.03 -5.37 2.41
C VAL A 55 8.16 -5.58 3.93
N LEU A 56 8.72 -6.72 4.34
CA LEU A 56 8.75 -7.15 5.74
C LEU A 56 10.09 -6.92 6.47
N ALA A 57 11.17 -6.61 5.76
CA ALA A 57 12.52 -6.51 6.32
C ALA A 57 13.20 -5.20 5.93
N ASP A 58 13.99 -4.64 6.83
CA ASP A 58 14.74 -3.39 6.60
C ASP A 58 15.66 -3.48 5.38
N GLY A 59 16.20 -4.67 5.10
CA GLY A 59 17.01 -4.92 3.90
C GLY A 59 16.25 -4.75 2.58
N HIS A 60 14.91 -4.77 2.59
CA HIS A 60 14.09 -4.52 1.40
C HIS A 60 13.88 -3.03 1.12
N ILE A 61 14.11 -2.14 2.10
CA ILE A 61 13.81 -0.71 1.96
C ILE A 61 14.50 -0.07 0.75
N PRO A 62 15.80 -0.32 0.46
CA PRO A 62 16.44 0.26 -0.72
C PRO A 62 15.73 -0.11 -2.03
N TRP A 63 15.39 -1.40 -2.19
CA TRP A 63 14.66 -1.89 -3.36
C TRP A 63 13.22 -1.37 -3.40
N ALA A 64 12.54 -1.34 -2.26
CA ALA A 64 11.16 -0.87 -2.15
C ALA A 64 11.05 0.60 -2.55
N CYS A 65 11.99 1.46 -2.10
CA CYS A 65 12.05 2.86 -2.50
C CYS A 65 12.26 3.02 -4.01
N GLU A 66 13.14 2.23 -4.62
CA GLU A 66 13.37 2.27 -6.07
C GLU A 66 12.11 1.84 -6.84
N ALA A 67 11.51 0.72 -6.46
CA ALA A 67 10.31 0.19 -7.10
C ALA A 67 9.10 1.14 -6.93
N PHE A 68 8.90 1.67 -5.73
CA PHE A 68 7.86 2.66 -5.43
C PHE A 68 8.03 3.93 -6.26
N SER A 69 9.25 4.46 -6.33
CA SER A 69 9.54 5.68 -7.10
C SER A 69 9.32 5.48 -8.60
N ARG A 70 9.57 4.26 -9.13
CA ARG A 70 9.27 3.93 -10.53
C ARG A 70 7.77 3.81 -10.77
N LEU A 71 7.01 3.27 -9.82
CA LEU A 71 5.57 3.08 -9.93
C LEU A 71 4.80 4.40 -9.81
N HIS A 72 5.19 5.26 -8.86
CA HIS A 72 4.48 6.51 -8.53
C HIS A 72 5.25 7.77 -8.94
N GLY A 73 6.35 7.65 -9.67
CA GLY A 73 7.23 8.78 -9.99
C GLY A 73 6.54 9.92 -10.74
N HIS A 74 5.56 9.59 -11.58
CA HIS A 74 4.74 10.61 -12.26
C HIS A 74 3.87 11.39 -11.27
N ASP A 75 3.18 10.70 -10.37
CA ASP A 75 2.32 11.31 -9.35
C ASP A 75 3.14 12.19 -8.40
N LEU A 76 4.33 11.72 -8.02
CA LEU A 76 5.30 12.46 -7.21
C LEU A 76 5.79 13.73 -7.92
N ALA A 77 6.11 13.64 -9.22
CA ALA A 77 6.58 14.78 -10.00
C ALA A 77 5.49 15.85 -10.21
N GLN A 78 4.22 15.47 -10.16
CA GLN A 78 3.08 16.38 -10.30
C GLN A 78 2.59 16.99 -8.98
N ALA A 79 3.20 16.63 -7.86
CA ALA A 79 2.86 17.12 -6.52
C ALA A 79 3.92 18.14 -6.03
N PRO A 80 3.89 19.40 -6.47
CA PRO A 80 4.87 20.42 -6.07
C PRO A 80 4.80 20.76 -4.58
N ALA A 81 3.70 20.43 -3.89
CA ALA A 81 3.62 20.53 -2.44
C ALA A 81 4.50 19.52 -1.70
N LEU A 82 4.95 18.45 -2.37
CA LEU A 82 5.85 17.43 -1.83
C LEU A 82 7.33 17.68 -2.16
N SER A 83 7.64 18.68 -2.99
CA SER A 83 9.02 19.11 -3.24
C SER A 83 9.46 20.11 -2.17
N TRP A 84 10.54 19.77 -1.47
CA TRP A 84 11.17 20.58 -0.41
C TRP A 84 12.03 21.71 -0.99
#